data_AF-A0A5K1ELY7-F1
#
_entry.id   AF-A0A5K1ELY7-F1
#
_cell.length_a   1.000
_cell.length_b   1.000
_cell.length_c   1.000
_cell.angle_alpha   90.00
_cell.angle_beta   90.00
_cell.angle_gamma   90.00
#
_symmetry.space_group_name_H-M   'P 1'
#
loop_
_entity.id
_entity.type
_entity.pdbx_description
1 polymer ?
#
loop_
_entity_poly.entity_id
_entity_poly.type
_entity_poly.pdbx_seq_one_letter_code
_entity_poly.pdbx_strand_id
1 'polypeptide(L)' 'VIAEHLSVEEVAGIKEMFSMMDSNNNGKITLEELKVGLHKIGHQVPDADVQMLMEA' A
#
# COMPACT_ATOMS: atom_id res chain seq x y z
N VAL A 1 12.50 -8.21 -12.81
CA VAL A 1 13.74 -7.44 -13.10
C VAL A 1 13.34 -6.04 -13.54
N ILE A 2 13.05 -5.13 -12.59
CA ILE A 2 12.89 -3.68 -12.80
C ILE A 2 13.15 -2.95 -11.45
N ALA A 3 14.16 -3.39 -10.69
CA ALA A 3 14.47 -2.81 -9.36
C ALA A 3 15.68 -1.84 -9.40
N GLU A 4 16.32 -1.67 -10.57
CA GLU A 4 17.64 -1.03 -10.66
C GLU A 4 17.63 0.39 -11.26
N HIS A 5 16.46 0.98 -11.56
CA HIS A 5 16.40 2.32 -12.20
C HIS A 5 15.41 3.31 -11.56
N LEU A 6 14.96 3.09 -10.32
CA LEU A 6 14.24 4.12 -9.58
C LEU A 6 15.26 5.01 -8.86
N SER A 7 15.35 6.29 -9.26
CA SER A 7 16.15 7.29 -8.55
C SER A 7 15.74 7.35 -7.07
N VAL A 8 16.70 7.62 -6.18
CA VAL A 8 16.47 7.70 -4.72
C VAL A 8 15.28 8.61 -4.36
N GLU A 9 15.03 9.64 -5.17
CA GLU A 9 13.90 10.56 -5.04
C GLU A 9 12.54 9.91 -5.36
N GLU A 10 12.47 9.08 -6.41
CA GLU A 10 11.27 8.31 -6.76
C GLU A 10 10.99 7.24 -5.70
N VAL A 11 12.06 6.60 -5.19
CA VAL A 11 11.95 5.66 -4.06
C VAL A 11 11.46 6.37 -2.80
N ALA A 12 11.90 7.58 -2.53
CA ALA A 12 11.46 8.35 -1.37
C ALA A 12 9.98 8.74 -1.47
N GLY A 13 9.52 9.20 -2.65
CA GLY A 13 8.11 9.53 -2.87
C GLY A 13 7.19 8.31 -2.76
N ILE A 14 7.59 7.18 -3.35
CA ILE A 14 6.85 5.92 -3.22
C ILE A 14 6.86 5.45 -1.76
N LYS A 15 8.00 5.57 -1.06
CA LYS A 15 8.12 5.17 0.34
C LYS A 15 7.29 6.04 1.28
N GLU A 16 7.17 7.34 1.03
CA GLU A 16 6.27 8.21 1.81
C GLU A 16 4.80 7.84 1.62
N MET A 17 4.36 7.61 0.39
CA MET A 17 2.99 7.14 0.12
C MET A 17 2.72 5.78 0.76
N PHE A 18 3.69 4.86 0.68
CA PHE A 18 3.60 3.56 1.34
C PHE A 18 3.54 3.70 2.86
N SER A 19 4.41 4.51 3.48
CA SER A 19 4.41 4.76 4.92
C SER A 19 3.13 5.46 5.41
N MET A 20 2.47 6.24 4.57
CA MET A 20 1.19 6.86 4.90
C MET A 20 0.05 5.83 4.98
N MET A 21 0.13 4.75 4.20
CA MET A 21 -0.84 3.63 4.26
C MET A 21 -0.44 2.56 5.29
N ASP A 22 0.85 2.30 5.46
CA ASP A 22 1.48 1.35 6.39
C ASP A 22 1.38 1.84 7.84
N SER A 23 0.18 1.73 8.40
CA SER A 23 -0.16 2.20 9.75
C SER A 23 0.72 1.55 10.84
N ASN A 24 1.21 0.34 10.61
CA ASN A 24 2.10 -0.37 11.54
C ASN A 24 3.60 -0.11 11.31
N ASN A 25 3.97 0.68 10.29
CA ASN A 25 5.36 1.04 9.97
C ASN A 25 6.29 -0.18 9.81
N ASN A 26 5.76 -1.34 9.39
CA ASN A 26 6.52 -2.56 9.16
C ASN A 26 7.24 -2.55 7.78
N GLY A 27 6.91 -1.57 6.92
CA GLY A 27 7.44 -1.44 5.56
C GLY A 27 6.71 -2.28 4.51
N LYS A 28 5.55 -2.85 4.85
CA LYS A 28 4.67 -3.65 4.00
C LYS A 28 3.21 -3.38 4.40
N ILE A 29 2.49 -2.75 3.48
CA ILE A 29 1.04 -2.65 3.59
C ILE A 29 0.50 -4.08 3.63
N THR A 30 -0.19 -4.44 4.71
CA THR A 30 -0.90 -5.70 4.83
C THR A 30 -2.32 -5.57 4.31
N LEU A 31 -2.94 -6.70 3.96
CA LEU A 31 -4.32 -6.73 3.45
C LEU A 31 -5.28 -6.09 4.47
N GLU A 32 -5.02 -6.31 5.77
CA GLU A 32 -5.73 -5.66 6.86
C GLU A 32 -5.54 -4.13 6.88
N GLU A 33 -4.33 -3.63 6.67
CA GLU A 33 -4.07 -2.17 6.63
C GLU A 33 -4.70 -1.51 5.42
N LEU A 34 -4.64 -2.17 4.26
CA LEU A 34 -5.31 -1.70 3.04
C LEU A 34 -6.83 -1.67 3.25
N LYS A 35 -7.41 -2.72 3.84
CA LYS A 35 -8.84 -2.82 4.17
C LYS A 35 -9.26 -1.74 5.16
N VAL A 36 -8.50 -1.55 6.24
CA VAL A 36 -8.76 -0.53 7.25
C VAL A 36 -8.60 0.88 6.66
N GLY A 37 -7.61 1.10 5.79
CA GLY A 37 -7.42 2.34 5.06
C GLY A 37 -8.60 2.67 4.15
N LEU A 38 -9.06 1.69 3.35
CA LEU A 38 -10.24 1.81 2.48
C LEU A 38 -11.51 2.08 3.29
N HIS A 39 -11.69 1.37 4.41
CA HIS A 39 -12.82 1.58 5.32
C HIS A 39 -12.80 2.98 5.95
N LYS A 40 -11.62 3.47 6.36
CA LYS A 40 -11.40 4.82 6.93
C LYS A 40 -11.75 5.95 5.97
N ILE A 41 -11.53 5.76 4.66
CA ILE A 41 -11.93 6.74 3.62
C ILE A 41 -13.40 6.59 3.19
N GLY A 42 -14.16 5.70 3.85
CA GLY A 42 -15.59 5.50 3.61
C GLY A 42 -15.93 4.50 2.50
N HIS A 43 -14.94 3.78 1.97
CA HIS A 43 -15.15 2.71 1.00
C HIS A 43 -15.09 1.35 1.68
N GLN A 44 -16.25 0.71 1.81
CA GLN A 44 -16.33 -0.68 2.27
C GLN A 44 -16.03 -1.62 1.09
N VAL A 45 -14.77 -1.98 0.95
CA VAL A 45 -14.31 -2.91 -0.08
C VAL A 45 -14.26 -4.34 0.51
N PRO A 46 -14.88 -5.34 -0.14
CA PRO A 46 -14.81 -6.74 0.29
C PRO A 46 -13.38 -7.30 0.27
N ASP A 47 -13.08 -8.26 1.15
CA ASP A 47 -11.76 -8.88 1.24
C ASP A 47 -11.26 -9.44 -0.10
N ALA A 48 -12.16 -9.99 -0.93
CA ALA A 48 -11.83 -10.50 -2.26
C ALA A 48 -11.34 -9.40 -3.20
N ASP A 49 -11.98 -8.23 -3.18
CA ASP A 49 -11.58 -7.08 -4.01
C ASP A 49 -10.28 -6.45 -3.48
N VAL A 50 -10.10 -6.38 -2.14
CA VAL A 50 -8.84 -5.93 -1.54
C VAL A 50 -7.69 -6.85 -1.93
N GLN A 51 -7.92 -8.16 -1.92
CA GLN A 51 -6.91 -9.15 -2.32
C GLN A 51 -6.58 -9.03 -3.81
N MET A 52 -7.58 -8.84 -4.68
CA MET A 52 -7.37 -8.58 -6.10
C MET A 52 -6.57 -7.30 -6.37
N LEU A 53 -6.81 -6.23 -5.59
CA LEU A 53 -6.03 -4.98 -5.69
C LEU A 53 -4.58 -5.16 -5.24
N MET A 54 -4.30 -6.14 -4.38
CA MET A 54 -2.97 -6.42 -3.84
C MET A 54 -2.15 -7.40 -4.68
N GLU A 55 -2.82 -8.34 -5.36
CA GLU A 55 -2.19 -9.35 -6.23
C GLU A 55 -1.93 -8.85 -7.67
N ALA A 56 -2.39 -7.64 -8.02
CA ALA A 56 -2.30 -7.05 -9.37
C ALA A 56 -0.96 -6.36 -9.68
#